data_AF-A0AAE1NB38-F1
#
_entry.id   AF-A0AAE1NB38-F1
#
_cell.length_a   1.000
_cell.length_b   1.000
_cell.length_c   1.000
_cell.angle_alpha   90.00
_cell.angle_beta   90.00
_cell.angle_gamma   90.00
#
_symmetry.space_group_name_H-M   'P 1'
#
loop_
_entity.id
_entity.type
_entity.pdbx_description
1 polymer ?
#
loop_
_entity_poly.entity_id
_entity_poly.type
_entity_poly.pdbx_seq_one_letter_code
_entity_poly.pdbx_strand_id
1 'polypeptide(L)'
;MTLLLQKFAKFHKQTPLRHDSEEEQALSASLKDFRSQITKSVAQLGFSLGNPSPQNLSLSWINKCFGLLPVAHKAFANLVVDIDYPISKWSSDSVEGYLNHCLGLLELFNVISSSLSYIGQSRLSLSFGLVKYKKSAASAKNHLKGIEIGCGKKDKFTPNLEGGFCSGSEKSKDFSGKERVLGEAIRELRTIGFWVCGIVLSGVAGDAGSYMEIRKKSRGFPGSHSVLQPLDSKIGEKLPILKEVKEINDAVGDLLATSESGDAVKDDSATELQKKVDSFQKGLDDLSKEVDDMFNKIMTQRNELIDCFRFRDRSPRKSVV
;
A
#
# COMPACT_ATOMS: atom_id res chain seq x y z
N MET A 1 -2.51 -15.65 -13.99
CA MET A 1 -1.14 -15.14 -14.21
C MET A 1 -0.72 -15.29 -15.68
N THR A 2 -1.60 -14.96 -16.62
CA THR A 2 -1.36 -15.08 -18.08
C THR A 2 -2.12 -14.01 -18.89
N LEU A 3 -2.93 -13.19 -18.21
CA LEU A 3 -3.82 -12.19 -18.84
C LEU A 3 -3.15 -10.84 -19.08
N LEU A 4 -2.03 -10.54 -18.42
CA LEU A 4 -1.23 -9.35 -18.71
C LEU A 4 -0.37 -9.58 -19.96
N LEU A 5 0.35 -10.71 -20.02
CA LEU A 5 1.26 -11.07 -21.12
C LEU A 5 0.60 -11.14 -22.50
N GLN A 6 -0.66 -11.58 -22.59
CA GLN A 6 -1.33 -11.75 -23.89
C GLN A 6 -2.00 -10.47 -24.41
N LYS A 7 -2.21 -9.48 -23.55
CA LYS A 7 -2.99 -8.27 -23.89
C LYS A 7 -2.14 -7.12 -24.42
N PHE A 8 -0.82 -7.15 -24.24
CA PHE A 8 0.07 -6.07 -24.70
C PHE A 8 0.59 -6.22 -26.15
N ALA A 9 0.31 -7.34 -26.83
CA ALA A 9 0.97 -7.70 -28.09
C ALA A 9 0.09 -7.58 -29.37
N LYS A 10 -1.03 -6.84 -29.34
CA LYS A 10 -1.88 -6.71 -30.56
C LYS A 10 -1.58 -5.43 -31.34
N PHE A 11 -1.00 -5.59 -32.52
CA PHE A 11 -0.93 -4.59 -33.58
C PHE A 11 -2.16 -4.70 -34.47
N HIS A 12 -2.88 -3.60 -34.73
CA HIS A 12 -3.67 -3.50 -35.95
C HIS A 12 -3.86 -2.08 -36.49
N LYS A 13 -4.23 -2.02 -37.77
CA LYS A 13 -4.19 -0.87 -38.69
C LYS A 13 -5.50 -0.07 -38.61
N GLN A 14 -5.40 1.26 -38.73
CA GLN A 14 -6.52 2.19 -38.77
C GLN A 14 -7.16 2.34 -40.15
N THR A 15 -8.46 2.61 -40.16
CA THR A 15 -9.20 3.31 -41.23
C THR A 15 -10.13 4.34 -40.58
N PRO A 16 -10.28 5.59 -41.08
CA PRO A 16 -10.89 6.67 -40.31
C PRO A 16 -12.27 7.15 -40.84
N LEU A 17 -12.89 8.03 -40.03
CA LEU A 17 -13.87 9.10 -40.35
C LEU A 17 -15.33 8.90 -39.89
N ARG A 18 -15.58 9.03 -38.56
CA ARG A 18 -16.77 9.71 -37.94
C ARG A 18 -16.81 9.67 -36.38
N HIS A 19 -15.68 9.47 -35.68
CA HIS A 19 -15.68 8.86 -34.33
C HIS A 19 -15.44 9.76 -33.10
N ASP A 20 -15.15 11.05 -33.21
CA ASP A 20 -14.59 11.80 -32.07
C ASP A 20 -15.51 11.88 -30.83
N SER A 21 -16.83 12.05 -31.01
CA SER A 21 -17.78 12.13 -29.89
C SER A 21 -18.04 10.77 -29.22
N GLU A 22 -18.15 9.70 -30.01
CA GLU A 22 -18.40 8.35 -29.50
C GLU A 22 -17.15 7.75 -28.82
N GLU A 23 -15.97 8.00 -29.38
CA GLU A 23 -14.70 7.59 -28.79
C GLU A 23 -14.45 8.32 -27.47
N GLU A 24 -14.68 9.63 -27.40
CA GLU A 24 -14.51 10.37 -26.14
C GLU A 24 -15.51 9.93 -25.06
N GLN A 25 -16.74 9.59 -25.43
CA GLN A 25 -17.71 8.98 -24.51
C GLN A 25 -17.25 7.60 -24.02
N ALA A 26 -16.74 6.74 -24.89
CA ALA A 26 -16.24 5.41 -24.53
C ALA A 26 -15.00 5.49 -23.60
N LEU A 27 -14.10 6.44 -23.86
CA LEU A 27 -12.93 6.71 -23.02
C LEU A 27 -13.35 7.21 -21.63
N SER A 28 -14.30 8.13 -21.57
CA SER A 28 -14.88 8.62 -20.31
C SER A 28 -15.58 7.50 -19.53
N ALA A 29 -16.34 6.64 -20.21
CA ALA A 29 -17.00 5.49 -19.61
C ALA A 29 -16.00 4.50 -19.00
N SER A 30 -14.91 4.20 -19.71
CA SER A 30 -13.86 3.29 -19.23
C SER A 30 -13.17 3.84 -17.98
N LEU A 31 -12.83 5.14 -17.97
CA LEU A 31 -12.25 5.80 -16.79
C LEU A 31 -13.22 5.81 -15.60
N LYS A 32 -14.51 6.03 -15.87
CA LYS A 32 -15.56 5.97 -14.83
C LYS A 32 -15.71 4.56 -14.27
N ASP A 33 -15.61 3.52 -15.09
CA ASP A 33 -15.66 2.14 -14.61
C ASP A 33 -14.45 1.80 -13.72
N PHE A 34 -13.23 2.18 -14.15
CA PHE A 34 -12.02 2.10 -13.33
C PHE A 34 -12.22 2.73 -11.94
N ARG A 35 -12.69 3.99 -11.91
CA ARG A 35 -13.02 4.71 -10.67
C ARG A 35 -14.09 3.99 -9.84
N SER A 36 -15.11 3.44 -10.49
CA SER A 36 -16.22 2.74 -9.85
C SER A 36 -15.75 1.45 -9.15
N GLN A 37 -14.88 0.66 -9.79
CA GLN A 37 -14.30 -0.55 -9.19
C GLN A 37 -13.53 -0.23 -7.90
N ILE A 38 -12.73 0.84 -7.92
CA ILE A 38 -12.00 1.31 -6.74
C ILE A 38 -12.98 1.80 -5.67
N THR A 39 -13.98 2.61 -6.06
CA THR A 39 -14.98 3.17 -5.14
C THR A 39 -15.76 2.07 -4.43
N LYS A 40 -16.16 1.02 -5.13
CA LYS A 40 -16.84 -0.15 -4.56
C LYS A 40 -15.95 -0.84 -3.52
N SER A 41 -14.67 -1.02 -3.83
CA SER A 41 -13.71 -1.65 -2.91
C SER A 41 -13.45 -0.78 -1.68
N VAL A 42 -13.32 0.53 -1.88
CA VAL A 42 -13.21 1.54 -0.82
C VAL A 42 -14.46 1.56 0.07
N ALA A 43 -15.65 1.45 -0.49
CA ALA A 43 -16.90 1.35 0.27
C ALA A 43 -16.95 0.08 1.14
N GLN A 44 -16.41 -1.04 0.65
CA GLN A 44 -16.29 -2.27 1.44
C GLN A 44 -15.31 -2.12 2.62
N LEU A 45 -14.27 -1.28 2.49
CA LEU A 45 -13.40 -0.92 3.62
C LEU A 45 -14.11 -0.07 4.68
N GLY A 46 -15.11 0.71 4.25
CA GLY A 46 -15.65 1.86 4.98
C GLY A 46 -16.83 1.63 5.92
N PHE A 47 -17.51 0.46 5.94
CA PHE A 47 -18.79 0.33 6.67
C PHE A 47 -19.08 -1.01 7.37
N SER A 48 -18.13 -1.95 7.43
CA SER A 48 -18.28 -3.14 8.30
C SER A 48 -17.80 -2.93 9.75
N LEU A 49 -17.40 -1.71 10.11
CA LEU A 49 -17.07 -1.31 11.48
C LEU A 49 -17.92 -0.08 11.81
N GLY A 50 -18.86 -0.21 12.75
CA GLY A 50 -19.51 0.97 13.34
C GLY A 50 -18.40 1.93 13.80
N ASN A 51 -18.46 3.18 13.32
CA ASN A 51 -17.48 4.26 13.56
C ASN A 51 -16.08 3.76 13.95
N PRO A 52 -15.15 3.57 13.00
CA PRO A 52 -13.76 3.40 13.40
C PRO A 52 -13.35 4.68 14.13
N SER A 53 -13.32 4.64 15.47
CA SER A 53 -12.58 5.66 16.18
C SER A 53 -11.14 5.50 15.68
N PRO A 54 -10.46 6.59 15.28
CA PRO A 54 -9.09 6.51 14.79
C PRO A 54 -8.22 5.66 15.72
N GLN A 55 -8.50 5.69 17.04
CA GLN A 55 -7.88 4.97 18.16
C GLN A 55 -7.76 3.43 18.06
N ASN A 56 -8.44 2.74 17.13
CA ASN A 56 -8.47 1.28 17.12
C ASN A 56 -8.35 0.66 15.72
N LEU A 57 -7.31 1.01 14.96
CA LEU A 57 -6.98 0.27 13.73
C LEU A 57 -6.54 -1.15 14.11
N SER A 58 -7.33 -2.14 13.69
CA SER A 58 -6.96 -3.54 13.82
C SER A 58 -6.08 -3.99 12.66
N LEU A 59 -5.23 -4.97 12.91
CA LEU A 59 -4.42 -5.61 11.87
C LEU A 59 -5.28 -6.23 10.77
N SER A 60 -6.46 -6.76 11.13
CA SER A 60 -7.44 -7.27 10.16
C SER A 60 -7.97 -6.19 9.21
N TRP A 61 -8.12 -4.95 9.69
CA TRP A 61 -8.51 -3.83 8.83
C TRP A 61 -7.34 -3.36 7.97
N ILE A 62 -6.11 -3.34 8.50
CA ILE A 62 -4.90 -3.06 7.71
C ILE A 62 -4.76 -4.06 6.56
N ASN A 63 -4.92 -5.36 6.79
CA ASN A 63 -4.87 -6.37 5.72
C ASN A 63 -5.92 -6.11 4.64
N LYS A 64 -7.16 -5.82 5.04
CA LYS A 64 -8.22 -5.45 4.07
C LYS A 64 -7.85 -4.20 3.27
N CYS A 65 -7.30 -3.17 3.94
CA CYS A 65 -6.85 -1.94 3.32
C CYS A 65 -5.72 -2.21 2.30
N PHE A 66 -4.74 -3.05 2.66
CA PHE A 66 -3.65 -3.45 1.78
C PHE A 66 -4.17 -4.17 0.53
N GLY A 67 -5.21 -4.99 0.68
CA GLY A 67 -5.93 -5.64 -0.42
C GLY A 67 -6.52 -4.70 -1.48
N LEU A 68 -6.59 -3.39 -1.24
CA LEU A 68 -6.99 -2.40 -2.26
C LEU A 68 -5.95 -2.26 -3.39
N LEU A 69 -4.66 -2.49 -3.10
CA LEU A 69 -3.58 -2.36 -4.09
C LEU A 69 -3.75 -3.33 -5.27
N PRO A 70 -3.90 -4.65 -5.07
CA PRO A 70 -4.19 -5.58 -6.17
C PRO A 70 -5.43 -5.18 -6.99
N VAL A 71 -6.49 -4.68 -6.34
CA VAL A 71 -7.71 -4.27 -7.02
C VAL A 71 -7.46 -3.06 -7.92
N ALA A 72 -6.78 -2.02 -7.41
CA ALA A 72 -6.46 -0.83 -8.18
C ALA A 72 -5.55 -1.15 -9.38
N HIS A 73 -4.51 -1.96 -9.20
CA HIS A 73 -3.64 -2.39 -10.30
C HIS A 73 -4.37 -3.24 -11.33
N LYS A 74 -5.30 -4.12 -10.91
CA LYS A 74 -6.13 -4.91 -11.83
C LYS A 74 -7.10 -4.02 -12.62
N ALA A 75 -7.77 -3.08 -11.96
CA ALA A 75 -8.68 -2.15 -12.60
C ALA A 75 -7.92 -1.26 -13.62
N PHE A 76 -6.72 -0.79 -13.26
CA PHE A 76 -5.86 -0.04 -14.16
C PHE A 76 -5.46 -0.86 -15.40
N ALA A 77 -5.06 -2.12 -15.21
CA ALA A 77 -4.72 -3.00 -16.32
C ALA A 77 -5.91 -3.25 -17.26
N ASN A 78 -7.13 -3.39 -16.70
CA ASN A 78 -8.35 -3.51 -17.50
C ASN A 78 -8.61 -2.23 -18.31
N LEU A 79 -8.50 -1.05 -17.67
CA LEU A 79 -8.67 0.23 -18.36
C LEU A 79 -7.75 0.36 -19.57
N VAL A 80 -6.44 0.08 -19.41
CA VAL A 80 -5.44 0.17 -20.49
C VAL A 80 -5.82 -0.69 -21.70
N VAL A 81 -6.44 -1.84 -21.45
CA VAL A 81 -6.92 -2.78 -22.46
C VAL A 81 -8.17 -2.26 -23.13
N ASP A 82 -9.13 -1.78 -22.33
CA ASP A 82 -10.43 -1.31 -22.82
C ASP A 82 -10.29 -0.09 -23.73
N ILE A 83 -9.31 0.78 -23.44
CA ILE A 83 -9.00 1.93 -24.30
C ILE A 83 -8.06 1.59 -25.49
N ASP A 84 -7.61 0.34 -25.64
CA ASP A 84 -6.64 -0.09 -26.67
C ASP A 84 -5.40 0.83 -26.76
N TYR A 85 -4.79 1.08 -25.60
CA TYR A 85 -3.63 1.98 -25.49
C TYR A 85 -2.42 1.27 -24.87
N PRO A 86 -1.80 0.32 -25.60
CA PRO A 86 -0.68 -0.44 -25.09
C PRO A 86 0.52 0.46 -24.78
N ILE A 87 1.41 -0.04 -23.90
CA ILE A 87 2.63 0.64 -23.42
C ILE A 87 3.46 1.26 -24.55
N SER A 88 3.54 0.60 -25.71
CA SER A 88 4.27 1.11 -26.87
C SER A 88 3.75 2.46 -27.40
N LYS A 89 2.50 2.83 -27.09
CA LYS A 89 1.87 4.09 -27.49
C LYS A 89 2.00 5.18 -26.42
N TRP A 90 2.43 4.84 -25.19
CA TRP A 90 2.50 5.80 -24.08
C TRP A 90 3.53 6.89 -24.36
N SER A 91 3.23 8.11 -23.94
CA SER A 91 4.20 9.20 -23.98
C SER A 91 5.34 8.97 -22.97
N SER A 92 6.47 9.66 -23.18
CA SER A 92 7.58 9.67 -22.22
C SER A 92 7.11 10.05 -20.81
N ASP A 93 6.21 11.04 -20.72
CA ASP A 93 5.70 11.58 -19.46
C ASP A 93 4.86 10.53 -18.71
N SER A 94 4.00 9.78 -19.43
CA SER A 94 3.21 8.69 -18.86
C SER A 94 4.08 7.51 -18.42
N VAL A 95 5.10 7.16 -19.21
CA VAL A 95 6.05 6.10 -18.86
C VAL A 95 6.84 6.45 -17.61
N GLU A 96 7.40 7.66 -17.56
CA GLU A 96 8.13 8.17 -16.40
C GLU A 96 7.21 8.23 -15.17
N GLY A 97 5.99 8.76 -15.33
CA GLY A 97 5.01 8.82 -14.25
C GLY A 97 4.65 7.45 -13.67
N TYR A 98 4.47 6.44 -14.51
CA TYR A 98 4.20 5.07 -14.07
C TYR A 98 5.43 4.41 -13.42
N LEU A 99 6.62 4.58 -13.99
CA LEU A 99 7.87 4.06 -13.41
C LEU A 99 8.16 4.64 -12.03
N ASN A 100 7.96 5.95 -11.87
CA ASN A 100 8.12 6.62 -10.60
C ASN A 100 7.09 6.15 -9.57
N HIS A 101 5.85 5.89 -10.00
CA HIS A 101 4.85 5.26 -9.14
C HIS A 101 5.31 3.87 -8.67
N CYS A 102 5.81 3.01 -9.58
CA CYS A 102 6.34 1.70 -9.24
C CYS A 102 7.51 1.82 -8.25
N LEU A 103 8.47 2.71 -8.52
CA LEU A 103 9.63 2.92 -7.63
C LEU A 103 9.18 3.35 -6.23
N GLY A 104 8.27 4.32 -6.13
CA GLY A 104 7.74 4.77 -4.84
C GLY A 104 7.04 3.66 -4.07
N LEU A 105 6.25 2.79 -4.74
CA LEU A 105 5.66 1.62 -4.08
C LEU A 105 6.72 0.65 -3.56
N LEU A 106 7.77 0.38 -4.35
CA LEU A 106 8.84 -0.55 -3.95
C LEU A 106 9.61 -0.04 -2.74
N GLU A 107 9.92 1.25 -2.69
CA GLU A 107 10.53 1.88 -1.51
C GLU A 107 9.63 1.75 -0.27
N LEU A 108 8.33 2.02 -0.43
CA LEU A 108 7.37 1.90 0.66
C LEU A 108 7.23 0.46 1.17
N PHE A 109 7.18 -0.52 0.26
CA PHE A 109 7.15 -1.94 0.64
C PHE A 109 8.40 -2.36 1.38
N ASN A 110 9.59 -1.93 0.96
CA ASN A 110 10.83 -2.21 1.70
C ASN A 110 10.77 -1.69 3.15
N VAL A 111 10.24 -0.49 3.35
CA VAL A 111 10.13 0.11 4.68
C VAL A 111 9.06 -0.56 5.52
N ILE A 112 7.94 -0.95 4.90
CA ILE A 112 6.91 -1.77 5.56
C ILE A 112 7.52 -3.11 6.00
N SER A 113 8.23 -3.84 5.12
CA SER A 113 8.88 -5.11 5.45
C SER A 113 9.92 -4.96 6.56
N SER A 114 10.70 -3.88 6.56
CA SER A 114 11.63 -3.56 7.65
C SER A 114 10.89 -3.31 8.98
N SER A 115 9.76 -2.60 8.95
CA SER A 115 8.96 -2.30 10.14
C SER A 115 8.30 -3.56 10.70
N LEU A 116 7.78 -4.43 9.83
CA LEU A 116 7.25 -5.75 10.20
C LEU A 116 8.33 -6.63 10.86
N SER A 117 9.55 -6.62 10.30
CA SER A 117 10.69 -7.34 10.87
C SER A 117 11.04 -6.86 12.27
N TYR A 118 11.02 -5.53 12.51
CA TYR A 118 11.25 -4.95 13.82
C TYR A 118 10.20 -5.38 14.85
N ILE A 119 8.91 -5.31 14.49
CA ILE A 119 7.82 -5.82 15.35
C ILE A 119 8.04 -7.31 15.65
N GLY A 120 8.45 -8.08 14.64
CA GLY A 120 8.78 -9.50 14.79
C GLY A 120 9.86 -9.74 15.85
N GLN A 121 10.94 -8.96 15.83
CA GLN A 121 12.02 -9.05 16.83
C GLN A 121 11.54 -8.70 18.25
N SER A 122 10.76 -7.64 18.40
CA SER A 122 10.20 -7.24 19.70
C SER A 122 9.27 -8.32 20.26
N ARG A 123 8.42 -8.90 19.42
CA ARG A 123 7.52 -9.99 19.79
C ARG A 123 8.27 -11.29 20.14
N LEU A 124 9.34 -11.64 19.43
CA LEU A 124 10.19 -12.79 19.81
C LEU A 124 10.80 -12.61 21.20
N SER A 125 11.21 -11.38 21.53
CA SER A 125 11.72 -11.04 22.87
C SER A 125 10.65 -11.23 23.94
N LEU A 126 9.41 -10.78 23.69
CA LEU A 126 8.27 -11.01 24.56
C LEU A 126 7.96 -12.51 24.74
N SER A 127 7.93 -13.27 23.65
CA SER A 127 7.66 -14.72 23.68
C SER A 127 8.72 -15.47 24.51
N PHE A 128 9.99 -15.09 24.38
CA PHE A 128 11.07 -15.60 25.21
C PHE A 128 10.89 -15.22 26.69
N GLY A 129 10.47 -13.99 26.97
CA GLY A 129 10.09 -13.54 28.31
C GLY A 129 8.98 -14.39 28.93
N LEU A 130 7.94 -14.74 28.16
CA LEU A 130 6.85 -15.62 28.60
C LEU A 130 7.33 -17.03 28.94
N VAL A 131 8.20 -17.62 28.11
CA VAL A 131 8.80 -18.93 28.39
C VAL A 131 9.62 -18.91 29.69
N LYS A 132 10.37 -17.83 29.93
CA LYS A 132 11.09 -17.64 31.21
C LYS A 132 10.13 -17.44 32.37
N TYR A 133 9.06 -16.68 32.18
CA TYR A 133 8.07 -16.38 33.22
C TYR A 133 7.42 -17.65 33.76
N LYS A 134 7.05 -18.57 32.87
CA LYS A 134 6.51 -19.90 33.24
C LYS A 134 7.48 -20.75 34.08
N LYS A 135 8.79 -20.52 33.97
CA LYS A 135 9.82 -21.23 34.75
C LYS A 135 10.12 -20.51 36.07
N SER A 136 10.22 -19.19 36.04
CA SER A 136 10.46 -18.35 37.22
C SER A 136 10.14 -16.89 36.92
N ALA A 137 9.14 -16.34 37.59
CA ALA A 137 8.71 -14.95 37.45
C ALA A 137 9.86 -13.95 37.71
N ALA A 138 10.70 -14.19 38.72
CA ALA A 138 11.83 -13.33 39.07
C ALA A 138 12.87 -13.21 37.94
N SER A 139 13.07 -14.29 37.16
CA SER A 139 14.03 -14.34 36.05
C SER A 139 13.52 -13.68 34.75
N ALA A 140 12.22 -13.40 34.68
CA ALA A 140 11.55 -12.97 33.45
C ALA A 140 11.32 -11.45 33.37
N LYS A 141 11.42 -10.72 34.49
CA LYS A 141 11.11 -9.28 34.57
C LYS A 141 11.89 -8.42 33.56
N ASN A 142 13.13 -8.81 33.24
CA ASN A 142 13.97 -8.09 32.26
C ASN A 142 13.61 -8.37 30.80
N HIS A 143 12.86 -9.43 30.52
CA HIS A 143 12.52 -9.90 29.17
C HIS A 143 11.03 -9.82 28.84
N LEU A 144 10.16 -9.74 29.85
CA LEU A 144 8.72 -9.55 29.69
C LEU A 144 8.41 -8.07 29.46
N LYS A 145 8.75 -7.59 28.26
CA LYS A 145 8.46 -6.23 27.79
C LYS A 145 7.38 -6.27 26.73
N GLY A 146 6.55 -5.23 26.68
CA GLY A 146 5.57 -5.06 25.61
C GLY A 146 6.21 -5.01 24.22
N ILE A 147 5.38 -5.18 23.21
CA ILE A 147 5.76 -4.98 21.82
C ILE A 147 6.05 -3.48 21.61
N GLU A 148 7.29 -3.21 21.25
CA GLU A 148 7.76 -1.90 20.82
C GLU A 148 7.51 -1.77 19.32
N ILE A 149 6.81 -0.71 18.94
CA ILE A 149 6.62 -0.33 17.53
C ILE A 149 7.50 0.88 17.24
N GLY A 150 8.14 0.88 16.09
CA GLY A 150 8.98 1.97 15.59
C GLY A 150 10.44 1.57 15.52
N CYS A 151 11.05 1.73 14.35
CA CYS A 151 12.49 1.59 14.20
C CYS A 151 13.16 2.59 15.15
N GLY A 152 14.06 2.12 16.03
CA GLY A 152 14.68 2.91 17.08
C GLY A 152 15.06 4.31 16.60
N LYS A 153 14.56 5.33 17.31
CA LYS A 153 14.76 6.78 17.05
C LYS A 153 16.11 7.07 16.38
N LYS A 154 16.12 7.39 15.08
CA LYS A 154 17.10 8.31 14.45
C LYS A 154 16.84 8.65 12.99
N ASP A 155 16.26 7.75 12.19
CA ASP A 155 16.01 8.05 10.78
C ASP A 155 14.52 8.25 10.54
N LYS A 156 14.09 9.53 10.54
CA LYS A 156 12.78 9.87 9.96
C LYS A 156 12.81 9.38 8.52
N PHE A 157 11.95 8.43 8.20
CA PHE A 157 11.81 7.96 6.84
C PHE A 157 11.20 9.07 5.99
N THR A 158 12.04 9.76 5.23
CA THR A 158 11.60 10.64 4.15
C THR A 158 11.67 9.84 2.85
N PRO A 159 10.58 9.15 2.43
CA PRO A 159 10.60 8.44 1.16
C PRO A 159 10.95 9.44 0.06
N ASN A 160 11.88 9.09 -0.83
CA ASN A 160 12.26 9.95 -1.93
C ASN A 160 11.20 9.82 -3.04
N LEU A 161 10.00 10.33 -2.74
CA LEU A 161 8.88 10.39 -3.70
C LEU A 161 9.01 11.59 -4.65
N GLU A 162 10.18 12.27 -4.67
CA GLU A 162 10.48 13.30 -5.64
C GLU A 162 10.69 12.65 -7.01
N GLY A 163 9.74 12.90 -7.90
CA GLY A 163 9.71 12.32 -9.24
C GLY A 163 8.30 11.92 -9.61
N GLY A 164 7.48 12.83 -10.11
CA GLY A 164 6.18 12.45 -10.66
C GLY A 164 5.22 13.61 -10.72
N PHE A 165 5.05 14.13 -11.93
CA PHE A 165 4.14 15.17 -12.38
C PHE A 165 4.29 16.61 -11.83
N CYS A 166 5.16 16.88 -10.84
CA CYS A 166 5.18 18.21 -10.20
C CYS A 166 6.52 18.96 -10.09
N SER A 167 7.58 18.66 -10.85
CA SER A 167 8.81 19.49 -10.82
C SER A 167 9.37 19.94 -12.16
N GLY A 168 8.63 19.77 -13.26
CA GLY A 168 9.12 20.11 -14.61
C GLY A 168 8.09 20.80 -15.49
N SER A 169 7.98 22.12 -15.34
CA SER A 169 7.26 23.07 -16.18
C SER A 169 5.72 22.99 -16.20
N GLU A 170 5.12 24.12 -15.84
CA GLU A 170 3.77 24.58 -16.21
C GLU A 170 3.63 24.74 -17.73
N LYS A 171 3.88 23.68 -18.49
CA LYS A 171 3.33 23.57 -19.83
C LYS A 171 2.31 22.46 -19.75
N SER A 172 1.06 22.84 -19.49
CA SER A 172 -0.12 22.03 -19.77
C SER A 172 -0.04 21.59 -21.22
N LYS A 173 0.64 20.48 -21.47
CA LYS A 173 0.46 19.73 -22.68
C LYS A 173 -0.97 19.24 -22.56
N ASP A 174 -1.88 19.84 -23.32
CA ASP A 174 -3.26 19.40 -23.39
C ASP A 174 -3.28 18.00 -24.00
N PHE A 175 -3.13 17.01 -23.13
CA PHE A 175 -3.31 15.62 -23.51
C PHE A 175 -4.79 15.45 -23.84
N SER A 176 -5.06 14.94 -25.04
CA SER A 176 -6.41 14.61 -25.50
C SER A 176 -6.57 13.11 -25.67
N GLY A 177 -7.82 12.64 -25.65
CA GLY A 177 -8.16 11.24 -25.89
C GLY A 177 -7.54 10.27 -24.88
N LYS A 178 -6.88 9.22 -25.39
CA LYS A 178 -6.39 8.07 -24.61
C LYS A 178 -5.27 8.43 -23.64
N GLU A 179 -4.39 9.35 -24.03
CA GLU A 179 -3.27 9.79 -23.18
C GLU A 179 -3.77 10.54 -21.95
N ARG A 180 -4.82 11.35 -22.09
CA ARG A 180 -5.49 12.00 -20.95
C ARG A 180 -6.02 10.98 -19.95
N VAL A 181 -6.78 9.99 -20.46
CA VAL A 181 -7.37 8.93 -19.63
C VAL A 181 -6.30 8.10 -18.92
N LEU A 182 -5.21 7.76 -19.62
CA LEU A 182 -4.08 7.05 -19.04
C LEU A 182 -3.43 7.87 -17.92
N GLY A 183 -3.10 9.14 -18.18
CA GLY A 183 -2.47 10.02 -17.20
C GLY A 183 -3.34 10.22 -15.95
N GLU A 184 -4.64 10.39 -16.12
CA GLU A 184 -5.60 10.44 -15.01
C GLU A 184 -5.60 9.16 -14.18
N ALA A 185 -5.59 8.00 -14.84
CA ALA A 185 -5.59 6.70 -14.17
C ALA A 185 -4.27 6.41 -13.44
N ILE A 186 -3.11 6.77 -14.01
CA ILE A 186 -1.79 6.66 -13.36
C ILE A 186 -1.77 7.51 -12.08
N ARG A 187 -2.29 8.75 -12.16
CA ARG A 187 -2.36 9.66 -11.01
C ARG A 187 -3.25 9.10 -9.90
N GLU A 188 -4.38 8.49 -10.25
CA GLU A 188 -5.26 7.83 -9.27
C GLU A 188 -4.61 6.59 -8.66
N LEU A 189 -4.00 5.75 -9.49
CA LEU A 189 -3.27 4.57 -9.04
C LEU A 189 -2.16 4.95 -8.04
N ARG A 190 -1.43 6.03 -8.32
CA ARG A 190 -0.43 6.58 -7.41
C ARG A 190 -1.04 7.07 -6.10
N THR A 191 -2.14 7.82 -6.17
CA THR A 191 -2.83 8.33 -4.99
C THR A 191 -3.27 7.18 -4.08
N ILE A 192 -3.83 6.12 -4.66
CA ILE A 192 -4.27 4.92 -3.93
C ILE A 192 -3.08 4.18 -3.36
N GLY A 193 -2.06 3.96 -4.19
CA GLY A 193 -0.81 3.30 -3.82
C GLY A 193 -0.20 3.87 -2.55
N PHE A 194 0.01 5.19 -2.56
CA PHE A 194 0.68 5.89 -1.48
C PHE A 194 -0.22 6.02 -0.25
N TRP A 195 -1.51 6.24 -0.44
CA TRP A 195 -2.45 6.30 0.67
C TRP A 195 -2.49 4.97 1.44
N VAL A 196 -2.66 3.84 0.75
CA VAL A 196 -2.68 2.51 1.38
C VAL A 196 -1.37 2.23 2.12
N CYS A 197 -0.24 2.46 1.46
CA CYS A 197 1.07 2.24 2.07
C CYS A 197 1.31 3.14 3.28
N GLY A 198 0.87 4.40 3.24
CA GLY A 198 0.99 5.33 4.36
C GLY A 198 0.18 4.88 5.58
N ILE A 199 -1.01 4.33 5.36
CA ILE A 199 -1.85 3.75 6.42
C ILE A 199 -1.19 2.53 7.04
N VAL A 200 -0.76 1.58 6.20
CA VAL A 200 -0.10 0.35 6.66
C VAL A 200 1.16 0.70 7.44
N LEU A 201 2.02 1.54 6.87
CA LEU A 201 3.26 1.98 7.49
C LEU A 201 3.02 2.62 8.85
N SER A 202 2.01 3.48 8.99
CA SER A 202 1.74 4.12 10.28
C SER A 202 1.24 3.15 11.34
N GLY A 203 0.49 2.13 10.94
CA GLY A 203 0.11 1.05 11.86
C GLY A 203 1.31 0.24 12.34
N VAL A 204 2.23 -0.12 11.42
CA VAL A 204 3.37 -1.00 11.73
C VAL A 204 4.63 -0.26 12.21
N ALA A 205 4.74 1.05 12.00
CA ALA A 205 5.82 1.89 12.50
C ALA A 205 5.39 2.71 13.73
N GLY A 206 4.08 2.78 14.02
CA GLY A 206 3.57 3.54 15.16
C GLY A 206 3.76 5.05 15.03
N ASP A 207 4.03 5.54 13.82
CA ASP A 207 4.35 6.93 13.54
C ASP A 207 3.32 7.55 12.57
N ALA A 208 2.46 8.42 13.11
CA ALA A 208 1.54 9.20 12.31
C ALA A 208 2.27 10.23 11.41
N GLY A 209 3.51 10.61 11.75
CA GLY A 209 4.33 11.52 10.95
C GLY A 209 4.61 10.97 9.55
N SER A 210 4.98 9.70 9.47
CA SER A 210 5.21 8.95 8.22
C SER A 210 3.98 8.96 7.31
N TYR A 211 2.77 8.71 7.83
CA TYR A 211 1.55 8.90 7.04
C TYR A 211 1.40 10.33 6.55
N MET A 212 1.60 11.32 7.41
CA MET A 212 1.38 12.71 7.04
C MET A 212 2.37 13.18 5.96
N GLU A 213 3.61 12.69 5.97
CA GLU A 213 4.59 12.96 4.91
C GLU A 213 4.20 12.29 3.58
N ILE A 214 3.83 11.00 3.62
CA ILE A 214 3.36 10.27 2.43
C ILE A 214 2.07 10.90 1.88
N ARG A 215 1.13 11.28 2.76
CA ARG A 215 -0.13 11.95 2.43
C ARG A 215 0.09 13.32 1.81
N LYS A 216 1.01 14.13 2.34
CA LYS A 216 1.38 15.43 1.73
C LYS A 216 1.91 15.23 0.31
N LYS A 217 2.72 14.19 0.11
CA LYS A 217 3.29 13.81 -1.20
C LYS A 217 2.26 13.16 -2.14
N SER A 218 1.20 12.55 -1.59
CA SER A 218 0.12 11.90 -2.36
C SER A 218 -1.08 12.81 -2.64
N ARG A 219 -1.22 13.95 -1.94
CA ARG A 219 -2.22 14.97 -2.25
C ARG A 219 -1.89 15.60 -3.60
N GLY A 220 -2.53 15.06 -4.65
CA GLY A 220 -2.64 15.73 -5.93
C GLY A 220 -3.33 17.10 -5.79
N PHE A 221 -3.20 17.91 -6.84
CA PHE A 221 -3.68 19.29 -6.97
C PHE A 221 -4.99 19.64 -6.25
N PRO A 222 -5.13 20.88 -5.74
CA PRO A 222 -6.41 21.42 -5.28
C PRO A 222 -7.50 21.21 -6.35
N GLY A 223 -8.59 20.51 -6.00
CA GLY A 223 -9.77 20.31 -6.88
C GLY A 223 -9.98 18.90 -7.41
N SER A 224 -9.04 17.97 -7.29
CA SER A 224 -9.25 16.57 -7.72
C SER A 224 -10.09 15.80 -6.70
N HIS A 225 -11.29 15.33 -7.08
CA HIS A 225 -12.11 14.45 -6.26
C HIS A 225 -11.46 13.05 -6.17
N SER A 226 -10.57 12.85 -5.20
CA SER A 226 -10.01 11.53 -4.93
C SER A 226 -11.10 10.60 -4.43
N VAL A 227 -11.16 9.39 -4.99
CA VAL A 227 -12.04 8.31 -4.50
C VAL A 227 -11.81 8.01 -3.01
N LEU A 228 -10.63 8.37 -2.48
CA LEU A 228 -10.26 8.16 -1.08
C LEU A 228 -10.64 9.31 -0.14
N GLN A 229 -11.12 10.44 -0.66
CA GLN A 229 -11.44 11.62 0.16
C GLN A 229 -12.39 11.33 1.35
N PRO A 230 -13.43 10.47 1.22
CA PRO A 230 -14.30 10.14 2.36
C PRO A 230 -13.61 9.31 3.45
N LEU A 231 -12.58 8.53 3.12
CA LEU A 231 -11.79 7.78 4.10
C LEU A 231 -10.71 8.67 4.71
N ASP A 232 -10.06 9.48 3.88
CA ASP A 232 -8.97 10.37 4.27
C ASP A 232 -9.41 11.43 5.30
N SER A 233 -10.68 11.87 5.25
CA SER A 233 -11.26 12.76 6.25
C SER A 233 -11.54 12.06 7.59
N LYS A 234 -11.86 10.77 7.58
CA LYS A 234 -12.17 9.98 8.78
C LYS A 234 -10.94 9.53 9.55
N ILE A 235 -9.84 9.27 8.85
CA ILE A 235 -8.60 8.76 9.46
C ILE A 235 -7.89 9.86 10.29
N GLY A 236 -8.16 11.15 10.02
CA GLY A 236 -7.68 12.26 10.82
C GLY A 236 -6.15 12.38 10.87
N GLU A 237 -5.64 13.19 11.81
CA GLU A 237 -4.19 13.37 12.06
C GLU A 237 -3.64 12.41 13.12
N LYS A 238 -4.49 11.59 13.73
CA LYS A 238 -4.12 10.67 14.82
C LYS A 238 -4.34 9.23 14.38
N LEU A 239 -3.45 8.74 13.52
CA LEU A 239 -3.29 7.31 13.32
C LEU A 239 -2.62 6.73 14.57
N PRO A 240 -3.26 5.81 15.31
CA PRO A 240 -2.72 5.26 16.54
C PRO A 240 -2.06 3.91 16.29
N ILE A 241 -1.40 3.47 17.36
CA ILE A 241 -0.86 2.13 17.57
C ILE A 241 -1.93 1.09 17.23
N LEU A 242 -1.51 0.02 16.56
CA LEU A 242 -2.35 -1.16 16.30
C LEU A 242 -3.06 -1.63 17.56
N LYS A 243 -4.37 -1.88 17.46
CA LYS A 243 -5.21 -2.31 18.57
C LYS A 243 -4.61 -3.53 19.28
N GLU A 244 -4.16 -4.52 18.51
CA GLU A 244 -3.57 -5.76 19.01
C GLU A 244 -2.28 -5.51 19.81
N VAL A 245 -1.46 -4.54 19.40
CA VAL A 245 -0.24 -4.18 20.15
C VAL A 245 -0.60 -3.54 21.47
N LYS A 246 -1.60 -2.65 21.49
CA LYS A 246 -2.09 -2.08 22.75
C LYS A 246 -2.60 -3.18 23.69
N GLU A 247 -3.45 -4.09 23.19
CA GLU A 247 -4.00 -5.19 23.99
C GLU A 247 -2.93 -6.16 24.53
N ILE A 248 -1.86 -6.40 23.76
CA ILE A 248 -0.71 -7.19 24.21
C ILE A 248 0.07 -6.43 25.29
N ASN A 249 0.31 -5.14 25.10
CA ASN A 249 1.08 -4.33 26.05
C ASN A 249 0.35 -4.14 27.38
N ASP A 250 -0.97 -3.93 27.34
CA ASP A 250 -1.82 -3.86 28.53
C ASP A 250 -1.78 -5.19 29.29
N ALA A 251 -1.91 -6.33 28.59
CA ALA A 251 -1.83 -7.66 29.20
C ALA A 251 -0.45 -8.00 29.77
N VAL A 252 0.63 -7.49 29.17
CA VAL A 252 1.99 -7.58 29.75
C VAL A 252 2.06 -6.80 31.06
N GLY A 253 1.48 -5.59 31.10
CA GLY A 253 1.40 -4.77 32.31
C GLY A 253 0.66 -5.48 33.45
N ASP A 254 -0.51 -6.05 33.15
CA ASP A 254 -1.32 -6.81 34.11
C ASP A 254 -0.58 -8.05 34.64
N LEU A 255 0.12 -8.77 33.75
CA LEU A 255 0.92 -9.94 34.13
C LEU A 255 2.10 -9.57 35.05
N LEU A 256 2.71 -8.41 34.83
CA LEU A 256 3.77 -7.89 35.71
C LEU A 256 3.21 -7.48 37.07
N ALA A 257 2.08 -6.79 37.13
CA ALA A 257 1.46 -6.34 38.39
C ALA A 257 1.03 -7.52 39.27
N THR A 258 0.43 -8.56 38.68
CA THR A 258 0.03 -9.79 39.39
C THR A 258 1.22 -10.62 39.88
N SER A 259 2.38 -10.52 39.19
CA SER A 259 3.61 -11.17 39.64
C SER A 259 4.16 -10.59 40.95
N GLU A 260 3.89 -9.31 41.22
CA GLU A 260 4.34 -8.59 42.41
C GLU A 260 3.43 -8.82 43.63
N SER A 261 2.15 -9.13 43.41
CA SER A 261 1.17 -9.37 44.48
C SER A 261 1.20 -10.81 45.05
N GLY A 262 1.97 -11.72 44.45
CA GLY A 262 2.13 -13.10 44.93
C GLY A 262 0.97 -14.05 44.61
N ASP A 263 -0.03 -13.58 43.85
CA ASP A 263 -1.28 -14.31 43.61
C ASP A 263 -1.09 -15.53 42.67
N ALA A 264 -1.89 -16.58 42.86
CA ALA A 264 -1.70 -17.89 42.22
C ALA A 264 -2.25 -17.97 40.77
N VAL A 265 -2.83 -16.90 40.24
CA VAL A 265 -3.46 -16.82 38.90
C VAL A 265 -2.42 -16.65 37.76
N LYS A 266 -1.26 -17.31 37.87
CA LYS A 266 -0.08 -17.04 37.03
C LYS A 266 -0.10 -17.74 35.67
N ASP A 267 -0.76 -18.89 35.56
CA ASP A 267 -0.72 -19.70 34.33
C ASP A 267 -1.79 -19.28 33.31
N ASP A 268 -3.01 -18.99 33.76
CA ASP A 268 -4.12 -18.58 32.89
C ASP A 268 -3.82 -17.26 32.17
N SER A 269 -3.37 -16.22 32.87
CA SER A 269 -3.03 -14.93 32.24
C SER A 269 -1.84 -15.03 31.28
N ALA A 270 -0.83 -15.85 31.59
CA ALA A 270 0.30 -16.08 30.71
C ALA A 270 -0.08 -16.88 29.45
N THR A 271 -0.99 -17.85 29.57
CA THR A 271 -1.51 -18.59 28.41
C THR A 271 -2.41 -17.73 27.54
N GLU A 272 -3.24 -16.85 28.12
CA GLU A 272 -4.02 -15.86 27.35
C GLU A 272 -3.13 -14.88 26.60
N LEU A 273 -2.10 -14.33 27.25
CA LEU A 273 -1.13 -13.45 26.58
C LEU A 273 -0.42 -14.17 25.44
N GLN A 274 -0.01 -15.43 25.62
CA GLN A 274 0.56 -16.23 24.55
C GLN A 274 -0.39 -16.37 23.35
N LYS A 275 -1.69 -16.67 23.60
CA LYS A 275 -2.69 -16.76 22.53
C LYS A 275 -2.84 -15.44 21.75
N LYS A 276 -2.82 -14.29 22.45
CA LYS A 276 -2.86 -12.96 21.83
C LYS A 276 -1.62 -12.73 20.96
N VAL A 277 -0.44 -13.06 21.46
CA VAL A 277 0.84 -12.96 20.74
C VAL A 277 0.85 -13.84 19.49
N ASP A 278 0.36 -15.08 19.58
CA ASP A 278 0.31 -16.02 18.45
C ASP A 278 -0.68 -15.57 17.36
N SER A 279 -1.87 -15.08 17.77
CA SER A 279 -2.85 -14.51 16.84
C SER A 279 -2.31 -13.27 16.13
N PHE A 280 -1.60 -12.41 16.87
CA PHE A 280 -0.95 -11.23 16.29
C PHE A 280 0.17 -11.63 15.32
N GLN A 281 0.96 -12.65 15.65
CA GLN A 281 1.95 -13.24 14.75
C GLN A 281 1.31 -13.61 13.41
N LYS A 282 0.23 -14.39 13.45
CA LYS A 282 -0.38 -14.90 12.23
C LYS A 282 -0.83 -13.77 11.32
N GLY A 283 -1.46 -12.74 11.90
CA GLY A 283 -1.86 -11.57 11.12
C GLY A 283 -0.69 -10.80 10.50
N LEU A 284 0.46 -10.74 11.18
CA LEU A 284 1.67 -10.10 10.65
C LEU A 284 2.32 -10.95 9.55
N ASP A 285 2.32 -12.27 9.67
CA ASP A 285 2.83 -13.18 8.65
C ASP A 285 1.99 -13.09 7.38
N ASP A 286 0.66 -13.04 7.54
CA ASP A 286 -0.28 -12.83 6.44
C ASP A 286 0.00 -11.49 5.73
N LEU A 287 0.18 -10.40 6.50
CA LEU A 287 0.52 -9.09 5.94
C LEU A 287 1.88 -9.09 5.24
N SER A 288 2.91 -9.67 5.85
CA SER A 288 4.26 -9.75 5.28
C SER A 288 4.23 -10.47 3.94
N LYS A 289 3.51 -11.60 3.86
CA LYS A 289 3.34 -12.34 2.62
C LYS A 289 2.64 -11.51 1.55
N GLU A 290 1.58 -10.79 1.90
CA GLU A 290 0.89 -9.91 0.95
C GLU A 290 1.80 -8.78 0.44
N VAL A 291 2.62 -8.19 1.32
CA VAL A 291 3.60 -7.16 0.96
C VAL A 291 4.64 -7.72 0.00
N ASP A 292 5.21 -8.88 0.28
CA ASP A 292 6.22 -9.54 -0.57
C ASP A 292 5.62 -9.93 -1.94
N ASP A 293 4.41 -10.49 -1.95
CA ASP A 293 3.68 -10.81 -3.18
C ASP A 293 3.43 -9.56 -4.03
N MET A 294 3.07 -8.44 -3.41
CA MET A 294 2.84 -7.19 -4.11
C MET A 294 4.15 -6.56 -4.61
N PHE A 295 5.21 -6.60 -3.80
CA PHE A 295 6.55 -6.17 -4.19
C PHE A 295 7.01 -6.89 -5.46
N ASN A 296 6.92 -8.22 -5.47
CA ASN A 296 7.30 -9.04 -6.61
C ASN A 296 6.47 -8.71 -7.86
N LYS A 297 5.15 -8.48 -7.70
CA LYS A 297 4.27 -8.06 -8.80
C LYS A 297 4.68 -6.71 -9.38
N ILE A 298 4.93 -5.70 -8.54
CA ILE A 298 5.36 -4.36 -9.00
C ILE A 298 6.74 -4.42 -9.66
N MET A 299 7.69 -5.17 -9.08
CA MET A 299 9.00 -5.37 -9.68
C MET A 299 8.89 -6.00 -11.08
N THR A 300 8.07 -7.03 -11.23
CA THR A 300 7.84 -7.71 -12.50
C THR A 300 7.25 -6.74 -13.53
N GLN A 301 6.19 -6.01 -13.17
CA GLN A 301 5.56 -5.01 -14.05
C GLN A 301 6.53 -3.92 -14.49
N ARG A 302 7.35 -3.40 -13.56
CA ARG A 302 8.38 -2.41 -13.86
C ARG A 302 9.41 -2.94 -14.85
N ASN A 303 9.90 -4.17 -14.63
CA ASN A 303 10.91 -4.77 -15.50
C ASN A 303 10.36 -5.05 -16.89
N GLU A 304 9.13 -5.57 -17.00
CA GLU A 304 8.44 -5.76 -18.27
C GLU A 304 8.29 -4.45 -19.04
N LEU A 305 7.90 -3.36 -18.35
CA LEU A 305 7.80 -2.03 -18.96
C LEU A 305 9.16 -1.57 -19.52
N ILE A 306 10.23 -1.67 -18.72
CA ILE A 306 11.59 -1.28 -19.14
C ILE A 306 12.05 -2.10 -20.35
N ASP A 307 11.79 -3.39 -20.34
CA ASP A 307 12.19 -4.28 -21.42
C ASP A 307 11.45 -3.98 -22.72
N CYS A 308 10.15 -3.60 -22.67
CA CYS A 308 9.42 -3.12 -23.85
C CYS A 308 10.15 -1.95 -24.56
N PHE A 309 10.77 -1.03 -23.82
CA PHE A 309 11.52 0.08 -24.40
C PHE A 309 12.89 -0.36 -24.92
N ARG A 310 13.60 -1.23 -24.19
CA ARG A 310 14.90 -1.77 -24.65
C ARG A 310 14.79 -2.55 -25.95
N PHE A 311 13.72 -3.33 -26.15
CA PHE A 311 13.51 -4.07 -27.39
C PHE A 311 13.06 -3.17 -28.55
N ARG A 312 12.45 -2.02 -28.28
CA ARG A 312 12.08 -1.03 -29.31
C ARG A 312 13.30 -0.43 -29.99
N ASP A 313 14.31 -0.06 -29.21
CA ASP A 313 15.55 0.56 -29.71
C ASP A 313 16.45 -0.41 -30.50
N ARG A 314 16.22 -1.72 -30.40
CA ARG A 314 16.95 -2.76 -31.15
C ARG A 314 16.28 -3.17 -32.47
N SER A 315 15.10 -2.64 -32.79
CA SER A 315 14.45 -2.91 -34.08
C SER A 315 15.18 -2.18 -35.21
N PRO A 316 15.53 -2.85 -36.33
CA PRO A 316 16.30 -2.21 -37.40
C PRO A 316 15.45 -1.08 -37.99
N ARG A 317 15.98 0.14 -37.96
CA ARG A 317 15.44 1.27 -38.73
C ARG A 317 15.40 0.80 -40.17
N LYS A 318 14.19 0.60 -40.72
CA LYS A 318 14.03 0.33 -42.15
C LYS A 318 14.68 1.51 -42.88
N SER A 319 15.77 1.23 -43.59
CA SER A 319 16.39 2.17 -44.50
C SER A 319 15.33 2.59 -45.51
N VAL A 320 14.96 3.87 -45.46
CA VAL A 320 14.22 4.48 -46.55
C VAL A 320 15.18 4.55 -47.73
N VAL A 321 14.93 3.70 -48.73
CA VAL A 321 15.45 3.82 -50.09
C VAL A 321 14.24 4.05 -50.98
#